data_AF-A0A133VMK7-F1
#
_entry.id   AF-A0A133VMK7-F1
#
_cell.length_a   1.000
_cell.length_b   1.000
_cell.length_c   1.000
_cell.angle_alpha   90.00
_cell.angle_beta   90.00
_cell.angle_gamma   90.00
#
_symmetry.space_group_name_H-M   'P 1'
#
loop_
_entity.id
_entity.type
_entity.pdbx_description
1 polymer ?
#
loop_
_entity_poly.entity_id
_entity_poly.type
_entity_poly.pdbx_seq_one_letter_code
_entity_poly.pdbx_strand_id
1 'polypeptide(L)'
;MLDELNNRRKKDSRKASYLAMREYERFSGKTITAKRESTYDSEENDKIIAESLREYEKNNPVRIVLLTSDNSMKTVCRNMDLDHFYLRQPHDFTADSCTYREFLKLIRNLSLVYGISKLNSTMIYGEYGGKNKRDTLKLKILDKKLYQKFKKHTQICRNLTKLEIEK
;
A
#
# COMPACT_ATOMS: atom_id res chain seq x y z
N MET A 1 -14.19 2.74 -22.35
CA MET A 1 -13.50 3.78 -21.54
C MET A 1 -14.13 3.92 -20.15
N LEU A 2 -15.43 3.62 -19.99
CA LEU A 2 -16.11 3.53 -18.68
C LEU A 2 -15.87 2.21 -17.93
N ASP A 3 -15.57 1.10 -18.61
CA ASP A 3 -15.37 -0.20 -17.93
C ASP A 3 -14.14 -0.26 -17.03
N GLU A 4 -13.06 0.45 -17.36
CA GLU A 4 -11.85 0.53 -16.50
C GLU A 4 -12.07 1.34 -15.22
N LEU A 5 -13.15 2.14 -15.16
CA LEU A 5 -13.57 2.88 -13.97
C LEU A 5 -14.59 2.11 -13.11
N ASN A 6 -15.08 0.95 -13.58
CA ASN A 6 -16.07 0.12 -12.87
C ASN A 6 -15.46 -0.68 -11.71
N ASN A 7 -14.48 -0.09 -11.04
CA ASN A 7 -13.78 -0.66 -9.91
C ASN A 7 -14.65 -0.41 -8.67
N ARG A 8 -15.40 -1.45 -8.26
CA ARG A 8 -16.50 -1.46 -7.27
C ARG A 8 -16.16 -0.96 -5.85
N ARG A 9 -14.95 -0.42 -5.59
CA ARG A 9 -14.54 0.12 -4.28
C ARG A 9 -14.30 1.63 -4.35
N LYS A 10 -14.88 2.37 -3.39
CA LYS A 10 -14.64 3.81 -3.18
C LYS A 10 -13.13 4.09 -3.04
N LYS A 11 -12.68 5.25 -3.53
CA LYS A 11 -11.26 5.68 -3.59
C LYS A 11 -10.52 5.53 -2.25
N ASP A 12 -11.18 5.83 -1.14
CA ASP A 12 -10.58 5.77 0.20
C ASP A 12 -10.42 4.34 0.73
N SER A 13 -11.33 3.43 0.34
CA SER A 13 -11.20 1.99 0.62
C SER A 13 -10.02 1.36 -0.13
N ARG A 14 -9.71 1.85 -1.34
CA ARG A 14 -8.55 1.41 -2.13
C ARG A 14 -7.23 1.86 -1.52
N LYS A 15 -7.16 3.13 -1.08
CA LYS A 15 -5.97 3.73 -0.44
C LYS A 15 -5.46 2.93 0.75
N ALA A 16 -6.34 2.70 1.72
CA ALA A 16 -5.99 2.02 2.96
C ALA A 16 -5.75 0.53 2.72
N SER A 17 -6.65 -0.15 2.00
CA SER A 17 -6.57 -1.61 1.85
C SER A 17 -5.39 -2.06 1.01
N TYR A 18 -5.05 -1.39 -0.09
CA TYR A 18 -4.04 -1.90 -1.03
C TYR A 18 -2.61 -1.65 -0.57
N LEU A 19 -2.34 -0.46 -0.04
CA LEU A 19 -1.02 -0.18 0.52
C LEU A 19 -0.81 -0.97 1.82
N ALA A 20 -1.80 -1.01 2.72
CA ALA A 20 -1.66 -1.77 3.95
C ALA A 20 -1.56 -3.28 3.71
N MET A 21 -2.36 -3.85 2.79
CA MET A 21 -2.26 -5.29 2.47
C MET A 21 -0.91 -5.64 1.85
N ARG A 22 -0.36 -4.79 0.96
CA ARG A 22 0.97 -5.02 0.39
C ARG A 22 2.06 -4.97 1.46
N GLU A 23 2.00 -4.02 2.39
CA GLU A 23 2.96 -3.99 3.51
C GLU A 23 2.74 -5.18 4.45
N TYR A 24 1.49 -5.59 4.71
CA TYR A 24 1.18 -6.82 5.46
C TYR A 24 1.78 -8.07 4.81
N GLU A 25 1.64 -8.23 3.49
CA GLU A 25 2.24 -9.34 2.73
C GLU A 25 3.78 -9.32 2.80
N ARG A 26 4.39 -8.14 2.91
CA ARG A 26 5.84 -7.98 3.07
C ARG A 26 6.30 -8.36 4.48
N PHE A 27 5.53 -8.03 5.50
CA PHE A 27 5.80 -8.43 6.88
C PHE A 27 5.34 -9.87 7.09
N SER A 28 6.24 -10.84 6.84
CA SER A 28 6.00 -12.25 7.16
C SER A 28 5.88 -12.43 8.68
N GLY A 29 4.65 -12.34 9.19
CA GLY A 29 4.35 -12.35 10.62
C GLY A 29 3.22 -13.30 10.99
N LYS A 30 3.13 -13.62 12.27
CA LYS A 30 2.02 -14.41 12.82
C LYS A 30 0.77 -13.53 12.90
N THR A 31 -0.34 -14.02 12.38
CA THR A 31 -1.65 -13.36 12.55
C THR A 31 -2.17 -13.63 13.96
N ILE A 32 -2.59 -12.56 14.65
CA ILE A 32 -3.31 -12.66 15.92
C ILE A 32 -4.80 -12.55 15.61
N THR A 33 -5.56 -13.56 16.00
CA THR A 33 -7.02 -13.57 15.82
C THR A 33 -7.65 -12.58 16.79
N ALA A 34 -8.55 -11.75 16.28
CA ALA A 34 -9.33 -10.86 17.12
C ALA A 34 -10.27 -11.66 18.04
N LYS A 35 -10.43 -11.18 19.27
CA LYS A 35 -11.29 -11.78 20.29
C LYS A 35 -12.77 -11.76 19.89
N ARG A 36 -13.18 -10.72 19.18
CA ARG A 36 -14.57 -10.46 18.76
C ARG A 36 -14.60 -10.06 17.29
N GLU A 37 -15.75 -10.28 16.65
CA GLU A 37 -15.97 -9.80 15.29
C GLU A 37 -15.98 -8.27 15.25
N SER A 38 -15.51 -7.70 14.13
CA SER A 38 -15.55 -6.27 13.92
C SER A 38 -16.99 -5.76 13.86
N THR A 39 -17.22 -4.60 14.44
CA THR A 39 -18.51 -3.90 14.40
C THR A 39 -18.47 -2.73 13.41
N TYR A 40 -19.60 -2.03 13.24
CA TYR A 40 -19.65 -0.78 12.47
C TYR A 40 -19.12 0.44 13.24
N ASP A 41 -18.83 0.28 14.54
CA ASP A 41 -18.29 1.32 15.40
C ASP A 41 -16.76 1.25 15.43
N SER A 42 -16.10 2.32 14.96
CA SER A 42 -14.65 2.41 14.93
C SER A 42 -14.01 2.42 16.31
N GLU A 43 -14.63 3.06 17.30
CA GLU A 43 -14.08 3.11 18.66
C GLU A 43 -14.16 1.75 19.35
N GLU A 44 -15.25 1.02 19.13
CA GLU A 44 -15.39 -0.34 19.64
C GLU A 44 -14.39 -1.29 18.96
N ASN A 45 -14.15 -1.12 17.66
CA ASN A 45 -13.12 -1.88 16.95
C ASN A 45 -11.72 -1.62 17.52
N ASP A 46 -11.40 -0.37 17.86
CA ASP A 46 -10.11 -0.03 18.47
C ASP A 46 -9.92 -0.75 19.82
N LYS A 47 -10.98 -0.81 20.63
CA LYS A 47 -10.98 -1.58 21.89
C LYS A 47 -10.82 -3.07 21.65
N ILE A 48 -11.55 -3.65 20.69
CA ILE A 48 -11.43 -5.08 20.35
C ILE A 48 -9.99 -5.43 19.97
N ILE A 49 -9.32 -4.58 19.17
CA ILE A 49 -7.91 -4.79 18.80
C ILE A 49 -7.03 -4.80 20.06
N ALA A 50 -7.14 -3.77 20.91
CA ALA A 50 -6.31 -3.65 22.10
C ALA A 50 -6.53 -4.79 23.11
N GLU A 51 -7.79 -5.20 23.32
CA GLU A 51 -8.15 -6.35 24.17
C GLU A 51 -7.55 -7.65 23.65
N SER A 52 -7.65 -7.88 22.34
CA SER A 52 -7.11 -9.08 21.69
C SER A 52 -5.60 -9.19 21.84
N LEU A 53 -4.89 -8.06 21.74
CA LEU A 53 -3.45 -8.01 21.93
C LEU A 53 -3.06 -8.27 23.38
N ARG A 54 -3.73 -7.64 24.35
CA ARG A 54 -3.47 -7.88 25.78
C ARG A 54 -3.69 -9.34 26.17
N GLU A 55 -4.75 -9.95 25.66
CA GLU A 55 -5.03 -11.36 25.91
C GLU A 55 -3.97 -12.27 25.28
N TYR A 56 -3.54 -11.97 24.05
CA TYR A 56 -2.46 -12.71 23.42
C TYR A 56 -1.14 -12.58 24.20
N GLU A 57 -0.79 -11.37 24.65
CA GLU A 57 0.40 -11.12 25.49
C GLU A 57 0.32 -11.88 26.82
N LYS A 58 -0.84 -11.93 27.46
CA LYS A 58 -1.03 -12.68 28.71
C LYS A 58 -0.86 -14.20 28.53
N ASN A 59 -1.27 -14.72 27.38
CA ASN A 59 -1.29 -16.15 27.10
C ASN A 59 -0.01 -16.67 26.42
N ASN A 60 0.94 -15.80 26.09
CA ASN A 60 2.16 -16.16 25.38
C ASN A 60 3.38 -15.45 26.01
N PRO A 61 4.58 -16.06 26.04
CA PRO A 61 5.78 -15.43 26.58
C PRO A 61 6.36 -14.41 25.59
N VAL A 62 5.60 -13.35 25.29
CA VAL A 62 5.96 -12.30 24.35
C VAL A 62 5.65 -10.94 24.96
N ARG A 63 6.30 -9.88 24.46
CA ARG A 63 5.90 -8.49 24.68
C ARG A 63 5.28 -7.97 23.41
N ILE A 64 4.11 -7.35 23.48
CA ILE A 64 3.46 -6.75 22.31
C ILE A 64 3.61 -5.24 22.36
N VAL A 65 4.05 -4.66 21.24
CA VAL A 65 4.04 -3.20 21.03
C VAL A 65 3.15 -2.89 19.84
N LEU A 66 2.07 -2.14 20.04
CA LEU A 66 1.20 -1.70 18.96
C LEU A 66 1.82 -0.51 18.21
N LEU A 67 1.98 -0.64 16.89
CA LEU A 67 2.36 0.49 16.03
C LEU A 67 1.09 1.16 15.49
N THR A 68 0.92 2.46 15.73
CA THR A 68 -0.25 3.21 15.22
C THR A 68 0.10 4.64 14.85
N SER A 69 -0.51 5.16 13.78
CA SER A 69 -0.53 6.60 13.47
C SER A 69 -1.85 7.27 13.86
N ASP A 70 -2.78 6.52 14.45
CA ASP A 70 -4.10 7.00 14.85
C ASP A 70 -4.09 7.52 16.30
N ASN A 71 -4.63 8.72 16.51
CA ASN A 71 -4.76 9.33 17.82
C ASN A 71 -5.84 8.65 18.70
N SER A 72 -6.93 8.12 18.10
CA SER A 72 -7.93 7.37 18.87
C SER A 72 -7.30 6.12 19.47
N MET A 73 -6.64 5.32 18.62
CA MET A 73 -5.96 4.09 19.02
C MET A 73 -4.86 4.35 20.05
N LYS A 74 -4.09 5.42 19.91
CA LYS A 74 -3.10 5.84 20.93
C LYS A 74 -3.76 6.07 22.29
N THR A 75 -4.94 6.69 22.31
CA THR A 75 -5.69 6.94 23.54
C THR A 75 -6.19 5.64 24.15
N VAL A 76 -6.74 4.73 23.33
CA VAL A 76 -7.15 3.39 23.77
C VAL A 76 -5.99 2.62 24.39
N CYS A 77 -4.81 2.60 23.73
CA CYS A 77 -3.63 1.93 24.26
C CYS A 77 -3.18 2.47 25.62
N ARG A 78 -3.22 3.80 25.80
CA ARG A 78 -2.90 4.44 27.08
C ARG A 78 -3.89 4.04 28.17
N ASN A 79 -5.18 4.04 27.87
CA ASN A 79 -6.22 3.69 28.82
C ASN A 79 -6.16 2.20 29.24
N MET A 80 -5.67 1.34 28.34
CA MET A 80 -5.57 -0.11 28.56
C MET A 80 -4.19 -0.58 29.03
N ASP A 81 -3.25 0.35 29.24
CA ASP A 81 -1.86 0.06 29.61
C ASP A 81 -1.21 -0.94 28.62
N LEU A 82 -1.40 -0.69 27.33
CA LEU A 82 -0.78 -1.43 26.23
C LEU A 82 0.41 -0.63 25.68
N ASP A 83 1.57 -1.29 25.59
CA ASP A 83 2.75 -0.70 24.97
C ASP A 83 2.42 -0.33 23.52
N HIS A 84 2.75 0.91 23.15
CA HIS A 84 2.49 1.41 21.81
C HIS A 84 3.57 2.36 21.35
N PHE A 85 3.80 2.36 20.04
CA PHE A 85 4.63 3.34 19.36
C PHE A 85 3.76 4.16 18.42
N TYR A 86 3.66 5.46 18.72
CA TYR A 86 2.89 6.39 17.91
C TYR A 86 3.74 6.93 16.75
N LEU A 87 3.40 6.52 15.53
CA LEU A 87 4.01 6.96 14.29
C LEU A 87 3.51 8.37 13.95
N ARG A 88 4.30 9.39 14.29
CA ARG A 88 4.02 10.77 13.88
C ARG A 88 4.15 10.88 12.37
N GLN A 89 3.13 11.44 11.73
CA GLN A 89 3.27 11.82 10.34
C GLN A 89 4.30 12.96 10.23
N PRO A 90 5.25 12.88 9.28
CA PRO A 90 6.16 13.98 9.04
C PRO A 90 5.35 15.20 8.59
N HIS A 91 5.50 16.32 9.31
CA HIS A 91 4.82 17.59 9.00
C HIS A 91 5.46 18.29 7.80
N ASP A 92 6.79 18.21 7.70
CA ASP A 92 7.56 18.73 6.57
C ASP A 92 8.42 17.59 6.00
N PHE A 93 8.29 17.38 4.70
CA PHE A 93 9.11 16.42 3.96
C PHE A 93 9.63 17.11 2.70
N THR A 94 10.91 17.48 2.71
CA THR A 94 11.63 17.95 1.54
C THR A 94 12.27 16.76 0.82
N ALA A 95 11.71 16.39 -0.32
CA ALA A 95 12.34 15.45 -1.25
C ALA A 95 13.00 16.23 -2.38
N ASP A 96 14.28 16.56 -2.20
CA ASP A 96 15.06 17.30 -3.20
C ASP A 96 15.57 16.40 -4.33
N SER A 97 15.61 15.08 -4.09
CA SER A 97 16.01 14.09 -5.09
C SER A 97 15.34 12.74 -4.86
N CYS A 98 15.28 11.94 -5.92
CA CYS A 98 14.92 10.53 -5.83
C CYS A 98 15.68 9.74 -6.89
N THR A 99 15.99 8.48 -6.59
CA THR A 99 16.49 7.53 -7.58
C THR A 99 15.39 7.17 -8.57
N TYR A 100 15.77 6.68 -9.75
CA TYR A 100 14.81 6.22 -10.76
C TYR A 100 13.84 5.16 -10.21
N ARG A 101 14.32 4.28 -9.30
CA ARG A 101 13.51 3.22 -8.68
C ARG A 101 12.45 3.81 -7.76
N GLU A 102 12.81 4.80 -6.96
CA GLU A 102 11.91 5.48 -6.06
C GLU A 102 10.84 6.25 -6.82
N PHE A 103 11.23 6.94 -7.90
CA PHE A 103 10.29 7.64 -8.76
C PHE A 103 9.26 6.69 -9.41
N LEU A 104 9.72 5.55 -9.94
CA LEU A 104 8.82 4.53 -10.49
C LEU A 104 7.91 3.93 -9.42
N LYS A 105 8.42 3.71 -8.20
CA LYS A 105 7.62 3.24 -7.06
C LYS A 105 6.56 4.26 -6.67
N LEU A 106 6.88 5.55 -6.67
CA LEU A 106 5.94 6.64 -6.42
C LEU A 106 4.83 6.65 -7.47
N ILE A 107 5.17 6.65 -8.77
CA ILE A 107 4.19 6.61 -9.87
C ILE A 107 3.28 5.39 -9.73
N ARG A 108 3.84 4.21 -9.45
CA ARG A 108 3.06 2.99 -9.22
C ARG A 108 2.08 3.16 -8.06
N ASN A 109 2.56 3.62 -6.90
CA ASN A 109 1.74 3.79 -5.72
C ASN A 109 0.58 4.76 -5.98
N LEU A 110 0.86 5.92 -6.57
CA LEU A 110 -0.15 6.90 -6.94
C LEU A 110 -1.16 6.29 -7.92
N SER A 111 -0.70 5.59 -8.95
CA SER A 111 -1.58 5.00 -9.96
C SER A 111 -2.51 3.92 -9.37
N LEU A 112 -2.02 3.08 -8.46
CA LEU A 112 -2.83 2.07 -7.77
C LEU A 112 -3.84 2.69 -6.80
N VAL A 113 -3.42 3.72 -6.08
CA VAL A 113 -4.24 4.44 -5.11
C VAL A 113 -5.37 5.22 -5.78
N TYR A 114 -5.04 6.00 -6.81
CA TYR A 114 -5.98 6.87 -7.50
C TYR A 114 -6.72 6.14 -8.64
N GLY A 115 -6.28 4.93 -9.02
CA GLY A 115 -6.78 4.15 -10.16
C GLY A 115 -6.30 4.68 -11.51
N ILE A 116 -6.20 6.00 -11.65
CA ILE A 116 -5.68 6.69 -12.84
C ILE A 116 -4.76 7.83 -12.41
N SER A 117 -3.64 8.00 -13.10
CA SER A 117 -2.74 9.14 -12.95
C SER A 117 -2.27 9.64 -14.31
N LYS A 118 -2.17 10.96 -14.48
CA LYS A 118 -1.64 11.58 -15.70
C LYS A 118 -0.23 12.09 -15.43
N LEU A 119 0.72 11.67 -16.26
CA LEU A 119 2.08 12.18 -16.27
C LEU A 119 2.39 12.69 -17.68
N ASN A 120 2.47 14.01 -17.83
CA ASN A 120 2.61 14.69 -19.13
C ASN A 120 1.56 14.20 -20.13
N SER A 121 1.99 13.62 -21.25
CA SER A 121 1.16 13.06 -22.32
C SER A 121 0.85 11.57 -22.15
N THR A 122 1.00 11.02 -20.93
CA THR A 122 0.74 9.60 -20.65
C THR A 122 -0.30 9.46 -19.53
N MET A 123 -1.33 8.66 -19.81
CA MET A 123 -2.29 8.20 -18.81
C MET A 123 -1.85 6.83 -18.28
N ILE A 124 -1.79 6.71 -16.97
CA ILE A 124 -1.35 5.51 -16.26
C ILE A 124 -2.55 4.97 -15.48
N TYR A 125 -2.93 3.73 -15.75
CA TYR A 125 -4.03 3.04 -15.09
C TYR A 125 -3.43 2.01 -14.14
N GLY A 126 -3.75 2.11 -12.86
CA GLY A 126 -3.32 1.16 -11.85
C GLY A 126 -4.44 0.22 -11.44
N GLU A 127 -4.16 -1.07 -11.50
CA GLU A 127 -5.06 -2.13 -11.04
C GLU A 127 -4.36 -2.98 -9.98
N TYR A 128 -4.97 -3.04 -8.79
CA TYR A 128 -4.45 -3.85 -7.68
C TYR A 128 -4.84 -5.32 -7.88
N GLY A 129 -3.85 -6.21 -7.82
CA GLY A 129 -4.05 -7.62 -8.14
C GLY A 129 -4.72 -8.44 -7.00
N GLY A 130 -4.61 -8.00 -5.75
CA GLY A 130 -5.00 -8.81 -4.59
C GLY A 130 -3.93 -9.83 -4.19
N LYS A 131 -4.22 -10.64 -3.15
CA LYS A 131 -3.28 -11.59 -2.51
C LYS A 131 -2.51 -12.52 -3.47
N ASN A 132 -3.12 -12.87 -4.60
CA ASN A 132 -2.60 -13.90 -5.51
C ASN A 132 -2.29 -13.38 -6.92
N LYS A 133 -2.34 -12.05 -7.17
CA LYS A 133 -2.02 -11.49 -8.50
C LYS A 133 -1.10 -10.29 -8.36
N ARG A 134 -0.18 -10.16 -9.33
CA ARG A 134 0.68 -8.98 -9.43
C ARG A 134 -0.15 -7.76 -9.78
N ASP A 135 0.16 -6.64 -9.15
CA ASP A 135 -0.37 -5.35 -9.58
C ASP A 135 -0.02 -5.07 -11.03
N THR A 136 -0.99 -4.54 -11.77
CA THR A 136 -0.85 -4.22 -13.18
C THR A 136 -0.94 -2.72 -13.41
N LEU A 137 -0.01 -2.20 -14.22
CA LEU A 137 -0.06 -0.83 -14.73
C LEU A 137 -0.29 -0.89 -16.24
N LYS A 138 -1.33 -0.21 -16.73
CA LYS A 138 -1.54 0.00 -18.17
C LYS A 138 -1.18 1.44 -18.53
N LEU A 139 -0.50 1.61 -19.66
CA LEU A 139 -0.06 2.91 -20.16
C LEU A 139 -0.82 3.25 -21.44
N LYS A 140 -1.45 4.43 -21.46
CA LYS A 140 -1.99 5.03 -22.68
C LYS A 140 -1.18 6.30 -22.98
N ILE A 141 -0.27 6.17 -23.94
CA ILE A 141 0.60 7.26 -24.39
C ILE A 141 -0.13 8.01 -25.50
N LEU A 142 -0.42 9.30 -25.27
CA LEU A 142 -1.17 10.16 -26.20
C LEU A 142 -0.25 10.79 -27.25
N ASP A 143 1.03 10.98 -26.93
CA ASP A 143 2.03 11.51 -27.85
C ASP A 143 2.62 10.39 -28.74
N LYS A 144 2.45 10.54 -30.07
CA LYS A 144 2.95 9.57 -31.06
C LYS A 144 4.47 9.43 -31.06
N LYS A 145 5.23 10.53 -30.94
CA LYS A 145 6.70 10.51 -30.93
C LYS A 145 7.20 9.81 -29.66
N LEU A 146 6.60 10.11 -28.51
CA LEU A 146 6.90 9.46 -27.25
C LEU A 146 6.57 7.96 -27.32
N TYR A 147 5.43 7.59 -27.90
CA TYR A 147 5.05 6.19 -28.07
C TYR A 147 6.07 5.41 -28.90
N GLN A 148 6.58 5.98 -30.01
CA GLN A 148 7.61 5.31 -30.82
C GLN A 148 8.92 5.10 -30.05
N LYS A 149 9.36 6.12 -29.30
CA LYS A 149 10.55 5.99 -28.43
C LYS A 149 10.34 4.91 -27.36
N PHE A 150 9.18 4.92 -26.71
CA PHE A 150 8.82 3.93 -25.69
C PHE A 150 8.79 2.50 -26.26
N LYS A 151 8.20 2.31 -27.45
CA LYS A 151 8.16 1.02 -28.15
C LYS A 151 9.58 0.51 -28.46
N LYS A 152 10.44 1.38 -29.00
CA LYS A 152 11.85 1.05 -29.28
C LYS A 152 12.59 0.62 -28.02
N HIS A 153 12.51 1.41 -26.94
CA HIS A 153 13.20 1.11 -25.68
C HIS A 153 12.67 -0.18 -25.05
N THR A 154 11.36 -0.41 -25.07
CA THR A 154 10.75 -1.65 -24.58
C THR A 154 11.27 -2.87 -25.34
N GLN A 155 11.43 -2.76 -26.66
CA GLN A 155 12.00 -3.84 -27.47
C GLN A 155 13.46 -4.12 -27.10
N ILE A 156 14.27 -3.07 -26.92
CA ILE A 156 15.66 -3.20 -26.49
C ILE A 156 15.73 -3.90 -25.13
N CYS A 157 14.98 -3.44 -24.13
CA CYS A 157 14.97 -4.05 -22.81
C CYS A 157 14.58 -5.52 -22.87
N ARG A 158 13.54 -5.89 -23.64
CA ARG A 158 13.12 -7.29 -23.82
C ARG A 158 14.21 -8.13 -24.48
N ASN A 159 14.91 -7.59 -25.47
CA ASN A 159 16.02 -8.28 -26.10
C ASN A 159 17.17 -8.47 -25.12
N LEU A 160 17.53 -7.45 -24.35
CA LEU A 160 18.58 -7.55 -23.32
C LEU A 160 18.22 -8.58 -22.23
N THR A 161 16.96 -8.64 -21.79
CA THR A 161 16.52 -9.65 -20.80
C THR A 161 16.65 -11.08 -21.33
N LYS A 162 16.49 -11.29 -22.65
CA LYS A 162 16.66 -12.61 -23.28
C LYS A 162 18.12 -13.05 -23.40
N LEU A 163 19.07 -12.14 -23.26
CA LEU A 163 20.49 -12.47 -23.35
C LEU A 163 21.02 -13.13 -22.07
N GLU A 164 20.19 -13.25 -21.03
CA GLU A 164 20.53 -13.91 -19.74
C GLU A 164 21.87 -13.47 -19.14
N ILE A 165 22.29 -12.24 -19.42
CA ILE A 165 23.55 -11.69 -18.92
C ILE A 165 23.44 -11.60 -17.39
N GLU A 166 24.27 -12.37 -16.69
CA GLU A 166 24.36 -12.35 -15.23
C GLU A 166 24.67 -10.92 -14.75
N LYS A 167 24.04 -10.55 -13.63
CA LYS A 167 24.13 -9.21 -13.04
C LYS A 167 25.39 -9.01 -12.21
#